data_AF-A0A536FTG8-F1
#
_entry.id   AF-A0A536FTG8-F1
#
_cell.length_a   1.000
_cell.length_b   1.000
_cell.length_c   1.000
_cell.angle_alpha   90.00
_cell.angle_beta   90.00
_cell.angle_gamma   90.00
#
_symmetry.space_group_name_H-M   'P 1'
#
loop_
_entity.id
_entity.type
_entity.pdbx_description
1 polymer ?
#
loop_
_entity_poly.entity_id
_entity_poly.type
_entity_poly.pdbx_seq_one_letter_code
_entity_poly.pdbx_strand_id
1 'polypeptide(L)'
;MFGPSYDAGCPTCSSSADAVNGVLPHLNARDATMVYVSRAPLEKLLAYKRRMGWSFPWVSSASSEFNFDFSVSRTEEQTREAFKPMIDAGIPPIVDHLASASGTDVVGYLSEGPGFSTFVHDDGAIYHAYSTTARGLEFLMGYYPILDRAPKGRDEADSPFWLRRHDEYAQRAK
;
A
#
# COMPACT_ATOMS: atom_id res chain seq x y z
N MET A 1 -5.51 -0.32 2.74
CA MET A 1 -6.19 -1.43 3.43
C MET A 1 -7.42 -1.81 2.63
N PHE A 2 -7.57 -3.10 2.33
CA PHE A 2 -8.77 -3.69 1.78
C PHE A 2 -8.84 -5.13 2.27
N GLY A 3 -9.56 -5.33 3.38
CA GLY A 3 -9.69 -6.63 4.03
C GLY A 3 -10.77 -7.51 3.37
N PRO A 4 -10.83 -8.81 3.70
CA PRO A 4 -11.82 -9.74 3.16
C PRO A 4 -13.28 -9.29 3.38
N SER A 5 -13.56 -8.71 4.56
CA SER A 5 -14.90 -8.27 4.99
C SER A 5 -15.31 -6.88 4.53
N TYR A 6 -14.44 -6.12 3.85
CA TYR A 6 -14.69 -4.73 3.49
C TYR A 6 -15.52 -4.67 2.22
N ASP A 7 -16.42 -3.71 2.04
CA ASP A 7 -17.05 -3.47 0.72
C ASP A 7 -16.19 -2.58 -0.18
N ALA A 8 -15.37 -1.71 0.41
CA ALA A 8 -14.51 -0.77 -0.29
C ALA A 8 -13.12 -0.64 0.36
N GLY A 9 -12.14 -0.16 -0.41
CA GLY A 9 -10.84 0.18 0.16
C GLY A 9 -10.94 1.34 1.14
N CYS A 10 -10.11 1.33 2.20
CA CYS A 10 -10.05 2.41 3.19
C CYS A 10 -9.90 3.78 2.50
N PRO A 11 -10.68 4.82 2.90
CA PRO A 11 -10.64 6.14 2.27
C PRO A 11 -9.24 6.78 2.24
N THR A 12 -8.54 6.79 3.38
CA THR A 12 -7.19 7.39 3.48
C THR A 12 -6.19 6.65 2.60
N CYS A 13 -6.23 5.32 2.60
CA CYS A 13 -5.35 4.52 1.75
C CYS A 13 -5.66 4.71 0.25
N SER A 14 -6.94 4.85 -0.10
CA SER A 14 -7.38 5.06 -1.49
C SER A 14 -6.90 6.42 -2.00
N SER A 15 -6.98 7.47 -1.17
CA SER A 15 -6.44 8.79 -1.52
C SER A 15 -4.93 8.77 -1.73
N SER A 16 -4.17 8.02 -0.92
CA SER A 16 -2.74 7.81 -1.16
C SER A 16 -2.49 7.04 -2.47
N ALA A 17 -3.31 6.04 -2.77
CA ALA A 17 -3.22 5.28 -4.02
C ALA A 17 -3.48 6.15 -5.27
N ASP A 18 -4.36 7.14 -5.19
CA ASP A 18 -4.56 8.13 -6.27
C ASP A 18 -3.26 8.92 -6.54
N ALA A 19 -2.61 9.41 -5.48
CA ALA A 19 -1.34 10.13 -5.61
C ALA A 19 -0.23 9.23 -6.19
N VAL A 20 -0.11 8.00 -5.66
CA VAL A 20 0.89 7.02 -6.13
C VAL A 20 0.65 6.67 -7.61
N ASN A 21 -0.60 6.48 -8.02
CA ASN A 21 -0.94 6.19 -9.41
C ASN A 21 -0.45 7.28 -10.38
N GLY A 22 -0.53 8.55 -9.97
CA GLY A 22 -0.05 9.69 -10.77
C GLY A 22 1.48 9.73 -10.94
N VAL A 23 2.24 9.15 -9.99
CA VAL A 23 3.70 9.24 -10.01
C VAL A 23 4.42 7.98 -10.52
N LEU A 24 3.68 6.93 -10.88
CA LEU A 24 4.24 5.67 -11.38
C LEU A 24 5.25 5.84 -12.54
N PRO A 25 5.04 6.73 -13.54
CA PRO A 25 6.00 6.90 -14.62
C PRO A 25 7.37 7.36 -14.12
N HIS A 26 7.42 8.21 -13.10
CA HIS A 26 8.66 8.67 -12.49
C HIS A 26 9.36 7.58 -11.69
N LEU A 27 8.61 6.72 -10.99
CA LEU A 27 9.17 5.58 -10.26
C LEU A 27 9.74 4.54 -11.24
N ASN A 28 9.01 4.21 -12.29
CA ASN A 28 9.43 3.23 -13.29
C ASN A 28 10.66 3.70 -14.08
N ALA A 29 10.79 5.01 -14.32
CA ALA A 29 11.99 5.61 -14.91
C ALA A 29 13.23 5.45 -14.04
N ARG A 30 13.06 5.09 -12.76
CA ARG A 30 14.11 4.83 -11.76
C ARG A 30 14.17 3.38 -11.32
N ASP A 31 13.71 2.47 -12.18
CA ASP A 31 13.75 1.03 -11.92
C ASP A 31 13.02 0.60 -10.63
N ALA A 32 12.06 1.41 -10.17
CA ALA A 32 11.24 1.12 -9.01
C ALA A 32 9.83 0.73 -9.44
N THR A 33 9.41 -0.50 -9.13
CA THR A 33 8.04 -0.96 -9.35
C THR A 33 7.24 -0.85 -8.06
N MET A 34 6.13 -0.11 -8.10
CA MET A 34 5.20 -0.04 -6.99
C MET A 34 4.11 -1.12 -7.13
N VAL A 35 3.96 -1.97 -6.12
CA VAL A 35 2.94 -3.02 -6.06
C VAL A 35 2.08 -2.83 -4.84
N TYR A 36 0.76 -2.83 -5.01
CA TYR A 36 -0.18 -2.87 -3.91
C TYR A 36 -0.52 -4.31 -3.54
N VAL A 37 -0.62 -4.59 -2.24
CA VAL A 37 -1.01 -5.90 -1.71
C VAL A 37 -2.17 -5.71 -0.75
N SER A 38 -3.18 -6.57 -0.82
CA SER A 38 -4.31 -6.53 0.11
C SER A 38 -4.92 -7.92 0.30
N ARG A 39 -5.58 -8.14 1.45
CA ARG A 39 -6.16 -9.44 1.79
C ARG A 39 -7.50 -9.75 1.14
N ALA A 40 -8.19 -8.76 0.56
CA ALA A 40 -9.43 -9.05 -0.15
C ALA A 40 -9.19 -9.97 -1.37
N PRO A 41 -10.19 -10.78 -1.78
CA PRO A 41 -10.08 -11.66 -2.94
C PRO A 41 -9.65 -10.92 -4.21
N LEU A 42 -8.82 -11.54 -5.04
CA LEU A 42 -8.22 -10.90 -6.22
C LEU A 42 -9.28 -10.31 -7.17
N GLU A 43 -10.38 -11.00 -7.41
CA GLU A 43 -11.46 -10.51 -8.27
C GLU A 43 -12.02 -9.17 -7.77
N LYS A 44 -12.24 -9.05 -6.46
CA LYS A 44 -12.74 -7.84 -5.80
C LYS A 44 -11.74 -6.69 -5.93
N LEU A 45 -10.45 -6.97 -5.71
CA LEU A 45 -9.37 -6.00 -5.88
C LEU A 45 -9.31 -5.48 -7.32
N LEU A 46 -9.36 -6.38 -8.32
CA LEU A 46 -9.29 -6.01 -9.73
C LEU A 46 -10.53 -5.24 -10.19
N ALA A 47 -11.72 -5.59 -9.70
CA ALA A 47 -12.94 -4.82 -9.96
C ALA A 47 -12.85 -3.40 -9.39
N TYR A 48 -12.38 -3.27 -8.14
CA TYR A 48 -12.17 -1.98 -7.51
C TYR A 48 -11.09 -1.15 -8.21
N LYS A 49 -9.96 -1.76 -8.57
CA LYS A 49 -8.88 -1.14 -9.36
C LYS A 49 -9.41 -0.52 -10.65
N ARG A 50 -10.23 -1.26 -11.40
CA ARG A 50 -10.87 -0.79 -12.64
C ARG A 50 -11.78 0.40 -12.38
N ARG A 51 -12.61 0.33 -11.33
CA ARG A 51 -13.50 1.43 -10.92
C ARG A 51 -12.73 2.71 -10.61
N MET A 52 -11.58 2.59 -9.96
CA MET A 52 -10.74 3.74 -9.57
C MET A 52 -9.82 4.25 -10.68
N GLY A 53 -9.73 3.57 -11.83
CA GLY A 53 -8.84 3.98 -12.93
C GLY A 53 -7.35 3.82 -12.60
N TRP A 54 -6.99 3.00 -11.62
CA TRP A 54 -5.60 2.78 -11.23
C TRP A 54 -4.88 1.81 -12.16
N SER A 55 -3.58 2.04 -12.33
CA SER A 55 -2.72 1.29 -13.25
C SER A 55 -1.69 0.40 -12.56
N PHE A 56 -1.29 0.69 -11.32
CA PHE A 56 -0.32 -0.12 -10.54
C PHE A 56 -0.74 -1.59 -10.41
N PRO A 57 0.20 -2.56 -10.40
CA PRO A 57 -0.09 -3.93 -10.02
C PRO A 57 -0.73 -4.01 -8.63
N TRP A 58 -1.85 -4.70 -8.52
CA TRP A 58 -2.50 -4.97 -7.23
C TRP A 58 -2.73 -6.47 -7.10
N VAL A 59 -2.06 -7.07 -6.12
CA VAL A 59 -2.11 -8.51 -5.87
C VAL A 59 -2.86 -8.81 -4.57
N SER A 60 -3.38 -10.03 -4.48
CA SER A 60 -4.10 -10.52 -3.30
C SER A 60 -3.19 -11.41 -2.46
N SER A 61 -3.21 -11.19 -1.15
CA SER A 61 -2.62 -12.09 -0.14
C SER A 61 -3.68 -12.93 0.57
N ALA A 62 -4.89 -13.05 0.00
CA ALA A 62 -5.99 -13.81 0.62
C ALA A 62 -5.63 -15.28 0.93
N SER A 63 -4.71 -15.86 0.15
CA SER A 63 -4.25 -17.24 0.28
C SER A 63 -2.81 -17.37 0.79
N SER A 64 -2.27 -16.33 1.44
CA SER A 64 -0.92 -16.37 2.01
C SER A 64 -0.83 -15.60 3.32
N GLU A 65 0.26 -15.82 4.05
CA GLU A 65 0.52 -15.14 5.33
C GLU A 65 1.25 -13.80 5.17
N PHE A 66 1.50 -13.35 3.93
CA PHE A 66 2.32 -12.18 3.62
C PHE A 66 2.01 -10.96 4.49
N ASN A 67 0.74 -10.56 4.59
CA ASN A 67 0.38 -9.38 5.40
C ASN A 67 0.61 -9.59 6.91
N PHE A 68 0.52 -10.82 7.40
CA PHE A 68 0.82 -11.16 8.79
C PHE A 68 2.33 -11.16 9.05
N ASP A 69 3.13 -11.70 8.13
CA ASP A 69 4.61 -11.68 8.20
C ASP A 69 5.17 -10.26 8.31
N PHE A 70 4.52 -9.29 7.65
CA PHE A 70 4.87 -7.86 7.72
C PHE A 70 4.10 -7.10 8.81
N SER A 71 3.39 -7.80 9.71
CA SER A 71 2.70 -7.22 10.87
C SER A 71 1.67 -6.13 10.52
N VAL A 72 1.08 -6.20 9.33
CA VAL A 72 0.04 -5.27 8.85
C VAL A 72 -1.35 -5.88 8.85
N SER A 73 -1.51 -7.15 9.24
CA SER A 73 -2.84 -7.76 9.46
C SER A 73 -2.85 -8.59 10.73
N ARG A 74 -4.05 -8.78 11.29
CA ARG A 74 -4.34 -9.59 12.47
C ARG A 74 -5.57 -10.47 12.22
N THR A 75 -5.70 -11.54 12.99
CA THR A 75 -6.98 -12.26 13.07
C THR A 75 -8.00 -11.42 13.82
N GLU A 76 -9.28 -11.77 13.72
CA GLU A 76 -10.34 -11.07 14.46
C GLU A 76 -10.11 -11.17 15.98
N GLU A 77 -9.75 -12.36 16.46
CA GLU A 77 -9.44 -12.61 17.88
C GLU A 77 -8.26 -11.74 18.34
N GLN A 78 -7.13 -11.77 17.62
CA GLN A 78 -5.98 -10.94 17.91
C GLN A 78 -6.32 -9.44 17.89
N THR A 79 -7.22 -9.02 17.00
CA THR A 79 -7.67 -7.62 16.93
C THR A 79 -8.50 -7.26 18.16
N ARG A 80 -9.44 -8.11 18.55
CA ARG A 80 -10.27 -7.89 19.74
C ARG A 80 -9.42 -7.80 21.00
N GLU A 81 -8.42 -8.66 21.14
CA GLU A 81 -7.49 -8.62 22.27
C GLU A 81 -6.62 -7.37 22.25
N ALA A 82 -5.94 -7.09 21.13
CA ALA A 82 -5.00 -5.98 21.02
C ALA A 82 -5.67 -4.61 21.20
N PHE A 83 -6.92 -4.47 20.76
CA PHE A 83 -7.67 -3.21 20.84
C PHE A 83 -8.73 -3.20 21.94
N LYS A 84 -8.77 -4.22 22.81
CA LYS A 84 -9.75 -4.29 23.91
C LYS A 84 -9.81 -3.00 24.74
N PRO A 85 -8.68 -2.40 25.19
CA PRO A 85 -8.73 -1.16 25.95
C PRO A 85 -9.38 0.00 25.18
N MET A 86 -9.16 0.10 23.86
CA MET A 86 -9.78 1.13 23.02
C MET A 86 -11.28 0.89 22.83
N ILE A 87 -11.66 -0.37 22.62
CA ILE A 87 -13.06 -0.76 22.45
C ILE A 87 -13.85 -0.50 23.74
N ASP A 88 -13.30 -0.91 24.89
CA ASP A 88 -13.92 -0.72 26.20
C ASP A 88 -14.01 0.76 26.60
N ALA A 89 -12.98 1.57 26.28
CA ALA A 89 -12.93 3.00 26.59
C ALA A 89 -13.79 3.87 25.66
N GLY A 90 -14.28 3.31 24.56
CA GLY A 90 -14.98 4.02 23.50
C GLY A 90 -14.07 4.28 22.29
N ILE A 91 -14.52 3.77 21.13
CA ILE A 91 -13.79 3.86 19.87
C ILE A 91 -13.72 5.32 19.40
N PRO A 92 -12.54 5.83 18.99
CA PRO A 92 -12.44 7.16 18.43
C PRO A 92 -13.37 7.35 17.22
N PRO A 93 -14.11 8.47 17.10
CA PRO A 93 -15.09 8.67 16.01
C PRO A 93 -14.50 8.49 14.60
N ILE A 94 -13.21 8.81 14.43
CA ILE A 94 -12.52 8.63 13.15
C ILE A 94 -12.41 7.16 12.75
N VAL A 95 -12.25 6.23 13.69
CA VAL A 95 -12.15 4.80 13.41
C VAL A 95 -13.51 4.27 12.95
N ASP A 96 -14.58 4.62 13.66
CA ASP A 96 -15.95 4.24 13.30
C ASP A 96 -16.35 4.79 11.92
N HIS A 97 -16.04 6.07 11.67
CA HIS A 97 -16.26 6.69 10.37
C HIS A 97 -15.54 5.95 9.23
N LEU A 98 -14.26 5.62 9.40
CA LEU A 98 -13.47 4.95 8.37
C LEU A 98 -13.90 3.48 8.18
N ALA A 99 -14.32 2.80 9.24
CA ALA A 99 -14.89 1.46 9.16
C ALA A 99 -16.18 1.47 8.32
N SER A 100 -17.11 2.36 8.68
CA SER A 100 -18.38 2.54 7.95
C SER A 100 -18.14 2.92 6.49
N ALA A 101 -17.24 3.87 6.20
CA ALA A 101 -16.91 4.28 4.85
C ALA A 101 -16.22 3.18 4.01
N SER A 102 -15.62 2.19 4.68
CA SER A 102 -15.04 0.99 4.04
C SER A 102 -16.05 -0.16 3.91
N GLY A 103 -17.28 0.01 4.44
CA GLY A 103 -18.31 -1.02 4.49
C GLY A 103 -17.89 -2.22 5.33
N THR A 104 -17.33 -1.96 6.52
CA THR A 104 -16.94 -3.01 7.47
C THR A 104 -17.23 -2.55 8.90
N ASP A 105 -17.13 -3.45 9.87
CA ASP A 105 -17.24 -3.11 11.29
C ASP A 105 -15.88 -2.66 11.85
N VAL A 106 -15.87 -2.16 13.10
CA VAL A 106 -14.64 -1.63 13.70
C VAL A 106 -13.56 -2.69 13.85
N VAL A 107 -13.93 -3.93 14.15
CA VAL A 107 -12.94 -5.02 14.33
C VAL A 107 -12.34 -5.40 12.99
N GLY A 108 -13.15 -5.56 11.93
CA GLY A 108 -12.66 -5.76 10.57
C GLY A 108 -11.79 -4.58 10.10
N TYR A 109 -12.18 -3.35 10.42
CA TYR A 109 -11.36 -2.19 10.11
C TYR A 109 -9.98 -2.24 10.78
N LEU A 110 -9.93 -2.55 12.08
CA LEU A 110 -8.70 -2.61 12.87
C LEU A 110 -7.84 -3.87 12.60
N SER A 111 -8.40 -4.90 11.98
CA SER A 111 -7.67 -6.13 11.64
C SER A 111 -6.72 -5.94 10.47
N GLU A 112 -6.87 -4.86 9.70
CA GLU A 112 -5.96 -4.48 8.64
C GLU A 112 -5.28 -3.16 9.02
N GLY A 113 -3.98 -3.07 8.80
CA GLY A 113 -3.16 -1.87 8.97
C GLY A 113 -2.55 -1.45 7.63
N PRO A 114 -2.27 -0.16 7.43
CA PRO A 114 -1.52 0.27 6.27
C PRO A 114 -0.02 0.10 6.56
N GLY A 115 0.73 -0.34 5.56
CA GLY A 115 2.18 -0.44 5.63
C GLY A 115 2.84 -0.28 4.27
N PHE A 116 4.14 -0.04 4.31
CA PHE A 116 4.99 0.05 3.13
C PHE A 116 6.28 -0.69 3.42
N SER A 117 6.74 -1.45 2.43
CA SER A 117 8.01 -2.14 2.45
C SER A 117 8.73 -1.94 1.12
N THR A 118 10.06 -1.88 1.15
CA THR A 118 10.89 -1.99 -0.06
C THR A 118 11.65 -3.30 -0.07
N PHE A 119 11.76 -3.88 -1.26
CA PHE A 119 12.44 -5.12 -1.50
C PHE A 119 13.50 -4.93 -2.58
N VAL A 120 14.64 -5.60 -2.43
CA VAL A 120 15.67 -5.73 -3.46
C VAL A 120 15.62 -7.16 -3.98
N HIS A 121 15.65 -7.32 -5.31
CA HIS A 121 16.04 -8.58 -5.93
C HIS A 121 17.50 -8.47 -6.35
N ASP A 122 18.37 -9.25 -5.72
CA ASP A 122 19.80 -9.30 -6.01
C ASP A 122 20.28 -10.74 -5.98
N ASP A 123 20.99 -11.16 -7.03
CA ASP A 123 21.52 -12.51 -7.24
C ASP A 123 20.52 -13.67 -6.91
N GLY A 124 19.27 -13.54 -7.37
CA GLY A 124 18.23 -14.56 -7.14
C GLY A 124 17.61 -14.57 -5.74
N ALA A 125 18.08 -13.70 -4.84
CA ALA A 125 17.53 -13.52 -3.49
C ALA A 125 16.68 -12.24 -3.39
N ILE A 126 15.72 -12.26 -2.45
CA ILE A 126 14.88 -11.10 -2.12
C ILE A 126 15.24 -10.61 -0.72
N TYR A 127 15.63 -9.34 -0.61
CA TYR A 127 15.97 -8.69 0.65
C TYR A 127 14.93 -7.64 1.02
N HIS A 128 14.47 -7.65 2.26
CA HIS A 128 13.61 -6.60 2.82
C HIS A 128 14.49 -5.45 3.34
N ALA A 129 14.45 -4.30 2.66
CA ALA A 129 15.40 -3.21 2.90
C ALA A 129 14.85 -2.08 3.79
N TYR A 130 13.52 -1.90 3.80
CA TYR A 130 12.86 -0.86 4.59
C TYR A 130 11.42 -1.25 4.87
N SER A 131 10.89 -0.86 6.03
CA SER A 131 9.46 -0.86 6.30
C SER A 131 9.00 0.30 7.17
N THR A 132 7.74 0.69 7.02
CA THR A 132 7.07 1.61 7.93
C THR A 132 5.54 1.43 7.87
N THR A 133 4.83 1.95 8.86
CA THR A 133 3.38 1.78 9.02
C THR A 133 2.71 3.07 9.51
N ALA A 134 1.37 3.10 9.46
CA ALA A 134 0.56 4.18 10.00
C ALA A 134 0.99 5.59 9.53
N ARG A 135 1.37 6.49 10.46
CA ARG A 135 1.83 7.88 10.22
C ARG A 135 3.21 7.98 9.56
N GLY A 136 3.80 6.85 9.20
CA GLY A 136 5.02 6.79 8.43
C GLY A 136 4.79 6.78 6.91
N LEU A 137 3.55 6.89 6.42
CA LEU A 137 3.19 6.60 5.02
C LEU A 137 2.89 7.84 4.17
N GLU A 138 2.85 9.03 4.76
CA GLU A 138 2.54 10.30 4.08
C GLU A 138 3.52 10.59 2.93
N PHE A 139 4.74 10.06 2.99
CA PHE A 139 5.74 10.20 1.93
C PHE A 139 5.32 9.56 0.59
N LEU A 140 4.34 8.64 0.60
CA LEU A 140 3.79 8.01 -0.61
C LEU A 140 3.11 9.01 -1.54
N MET A 141 2.80 10.22 -1.06
CA MET A 141 2.13 11.25 -1.85
C MET A 141 3.09 12.05 -2.76
N GLY A 142 4.32 11.56 -2.99
CA GLY A 142 5.27 12.09 -3.98
C GLY A 142 6.36 11.08 -4.34
N TYR A 143 6.97 11.20 -5.53
CA TYR A 143 7.95 10.19 -6.00
C TYR A 143 9.33 10.29 -5.35
N TYR A 144 9.86 11.49 -5.10
CA TYR A 144 11.20 11.62 -4.49
C TYR A 144 11.29 10.97 -3.11
N PRO A 145 10.34 11.20 -2.18
CA PRO A 145 10.37 10.55 -0.88
C PRO A 145 10.20 9.02 -0.92
N ILE A 146 9.56 8.49 -1.97
CA ILE A 146 9.49 7.05 -2.25
C ILE A 146 10.87 6.55 -2.69
N LEU A 147 11.50 7.22 -3.66
CA LEU A 147 12.84 6.87 -4.14
C LEU A 147 13.89 6.97 -3.03
N ASP A 148 13.77 7.92 -2.11
CA ASP A 148 14.65 8.03 -0.93
C ASP A 148 14.60 6.80 -0.01
N ARG A 149 13.56 5.97 -0.12
CA ARG A 149 13.40 4.69 0.59
C ARG A 149 13.63 3.48 -0.31
N ALA A 150 13.81 3.70 -1.61
CA ALA A 150 14.18 2.65 -2.53
C ALA A 150 15.65 2.26 -2.30
N PRO A 151 16.01 0.98 -2.49
CA PRO A 151 17.37 0.51 -2.24
C PRO A 151 18.46 1.20 -3.09
N LYS A 152 18.13 1.59 -4.33
CA LYS A 152 19.01 2.38 -5.22
C LYS A 152 18.97 3.89 -4.92
N GLY A 153 18.19 4.30 -3.93
CA GLY A 153 17.88 5.71 -3.69
C GLY A 153 17.24 6.36 -4.92
N ARG A 154 17.65 7.59 -5.21
CA ARG A 154 17.19 8.34 -6.39
C ARG A 154 17.89 7.94 -7.69
N ASP A 155 19.00 7.20 -7.62
CA ASP A 155 19.76 6.70 -8.77
C ASP A 155 20.29 7.82 -9.72
N GLU A 156 20.48 9.06 -9.25
CA GLU A 156 20.72 10.22 -10.14
C GLU A 156 22.18 10.46 -10.56
N ALA A 157 23.13 9.67 -10.05
CA ALA A 157 24.56 9.92 -10.25
C ALA A 157 24.97 10.01 -11.73
N ASP A 158 24.47 9.09 -12.55
CA ASP A 158 24.78 9.02 -13.98
C ASP A 158 23.73 9.72 -14.87
N SER A 159 22.66 10.26 -14.28
CA SER A 159 21.56 10.91 -15.02
C SER A 159 20.91 12.04 -14.20
N PRO A 160 21.56 13.22 -14.12
CA PRO A 160 21.04 14.35 -13.36
C PRO A 160 19.83 15.01 -14.02
N PHE A 161 19.64 14.86 -15.34
CA PHE A 161 18.55 15.46 -16.12
C PHE A 161 17.54 14.43 -16.64
N TRP A 162 17.17 13.47 -15.79
CA TRP A 162 16.28 12.35 -16.12
C TRP A 162 14.79 12.70 -16.14
N LEU A 163 14.37 13.77 -15.48
CA LEU A 163 12.95 14.13 -15.36
C LEU A 163 12.35 14.47 -16.72
N ARG A 164 11.14 13.96 -16.95
CA ARG A 164 10.35 14.14 -18.17
C ARG A 164 8.88 14.33 -17.80
N ARG A 165 8.06 14.81 -18.73
CA ARG A 165 6.60 14.71 -18.58
C ARG A 165 6.23 13.23 -18.54
N HIS A 166 5.14 12.88 -17.87
CA HIS A 166 4.82 11.49 -17.55
C HIS A 166 4.69 10.56 -18.79
N ASP A 167 4.45 11.15 -19.97
CA ASP A 167 4.25 10.51 -21.27
C ASP A 167 5.51 10.49 -22.16
N GLU A 168 6.59 11.13 -21.71
CA GLU A 168 7.86 11.25 -22.46
C GLU A 168 8.93 10.24 -22.01
N TYR A 169 8.64 9.42 -20.99
CA TYR A 169 9.52 8.32 -20.63
C TYR A 169 9.45 7.19 -21.66
N ALA A 170 10.61 6.61 -21.99
CA ALA A 170 10.65 5.42 -22.83
C ALA A 170 9.79 4.32 -22.20
N GLN A 171 8.84 3.78 -22.96
CA GLN A 171 8.06 2.64 -22.48
C GLN A 171 9.01 1.45 -22.32
N ARG A 172 9.13 0.91 -21.10
CA ARG A 172 9.78 -0.40 -20.92
C ARG A 172 8.97 -1.41 -21.75
N ALA A 173 9.65 -2.12 -22.64
CA ALA A 173 9.08 -3.30 -23.29
C ALA A 173 8.55 -4.22 -22.19
N LYS A 174 7.29 -4.63 -22.32
CA LYS A 174 6.63 -5.55 -21.38
C LYS A 174 7.28 -6.92 -21.41
#